data_AF-A0A1G3ABL6-F1
#
_entry.id   AF-A0A1G3ABL6-F1
#
_cell.length_a   1.000
_cell.length_b   1.000
_cell.length_c   1.000
_cell.angle_alpha   90.00
_cell.angle_beta   90.00
_cell.angle_gamma   90.00
#
_symmetry.space_group_name_H-M   'P 1'
#
loop_
_entity.id
_entity.type
_entity.pdbx_description
1 polymer ?
#
loop_
_entity_poly.entity_id
_entity_poly.type
_entity_poly.pdbx_seq_one_letter_code
_entity_poly.pdbx_strand_id
1 'polypeptide(L)'
;MRNTGPLGGGRLGPDLSRVYQRLGGAAPRKNLTAWLTAPATPTMAPVFRFHPLTSEEIHSLVAFFEHSAQAGGESDASGSLAYLLLGVIVAVGGLAGMDAIWRNRLRSVRRALVLLSRNPAPSGEP
;
A
#
# COMPACT_ATOMS: atom_id res chain seq x y z
N MET A 1 12.00 0.74 -7.11
CA MET A 1 11.09 -0.10 -7.92
C MET A 1 11.77 -1.45 -8.15
N ARG A 2 11.14 -2.53 -7.67
CA ARG A 2 11.71 -3.89 -7.59
C ARG A 2 11.83 -4.52 -8.98
N ASN A 3 12.98 -5.12 -9.26
CA ASN A 3 13.34 -5.75 -10.52
C ASN A 3 12.77 -7.18 -10.58
N THR A 4 11.70 -7.40 -11.33
CA THR A 4 11.26 -8.74 -11.75
C THR A 4 10.89 -8.69 -13.22
N GLY A 5 11.61 -9.45 -14.06
CA GLY A 5 11.39 -9.50 -15.52
C GLY A 5 9.97 -9.94 -15.94
N PRO A 6 9.68 -10.01 -17.25
CA PRO A 6 8.33 -10.08 -17.82
C PRO A 6 7.49 -11.30 -17.39
N LEU A 7 8.10 -12.31 -16.79
CA LEU A 7 7.43 -13.49 -16.24
C LEU A 7 7.14 -13.40 -14.73
N GLY A 8 7.40 -12.25 -14.10
CA GLY A 8 7.05 -12.02 -12.69
C GLY A 8 7.63 -13.08 -11.74
N GLY A 9 8.83 -13.60 -12.02
CA GLY A 9 9.39 -14.81 -11.38
C GLY A 9 9.41 -14.80 -9.84
N GLY A 10 9.36 -13.62 -9.21
CA GLY A 10 9.19 -13.49 -7.76
C GLY A 10 7.75 -13.65 -7.22
N ARG A 11 6.76 -13.90 -8.07
CA ARG A 11 5.32 -14.04 -7.73
C ARG A 11 4.76 -15.45 -7.99
N LEU A 12 5.58 -16.37 -8.48
CA LEU A 12 5.15 -17.75 -8.76
C LEU A 12 5.01 -18.57 -7.47
N GLY A 13 5.78 -18.23 -6.44
CA GLY A 13 5.67 -18.83 -5.11
C GLY A 13 4.52 -18.21 -4.30
N PRO A 14 3.81 -19.01 -3.49
CA PRO A 14 2.87 -18.45 -2.51
C PRO A 14 3.63 -17.57 -1.51
N ASP A 15 3.04 -16.43 -1.15
CA ASP A 15 3.61 -15.55 -0.13
C ASP A 15 3.60 -16.25 1.25
N LEU A 16 4.78 -16.44 1.83
CA LEU A 16 4.94 -17.12 3.12
C LEU A 16 4.94 -16.16 4.32
N SER A 17 4.89 -14.84 4.10
CA SER A 17 5.03 -13.82 5.17
C SER A 17 3.99 -13.97 6.28
N ARG A 18 2.81 -14.50 5.94
CA ARG A 18 1.72 -14.79 6.89
C ARG A 18 1.28 -16.25 6.85
N VAL A 19 2.16 -17.17 6.44
CA VAL A 19 1.79 -18.59 6.34
C VAL A 19 1.40 -19.17 7.69
N TYR A 20 2.08 -18.76 8.78
CA TYR A 20 1.80 -19.22 10.14
C TYR A 20 0.36 -18.88 10.59
N GLN A 21 -0.10 -17.67 10.25
CA GLN A 21 -1.45 -17.21 10.56
C GLN A 21 -2.49 -17.82 9.59
N ARG A 22 -2.15 -17.94 8.29
CA ARG A 22 -3.05 -18.48 7.25
C ARG A 22 -3.32 -19.97 7.39
N LEU A 23 -2.31 -20.76 7.72
CA LEU A 23 -2.44 -22.19 8.03
C LEU A 23 -2.89 -22.44 9.49
N GLY A 24 -2.98 -21.37 10.28
CA GLY A 24 -3.34 -21.39 11.67
C GLY A 24 -4.83 -21.64 11.87
N GLY A 25 -5.14 -22.79 12.47
CA GLY A 25 -6.41 -23.04 13.15
C GLY A 25 -6.16 -23.15 14.65
N ALA A 26 -6.79 -24.13 15.32
CA ALA A 26 -6.55 -24.41 16.73
C ALA A 26 -5.10 -24.86 17.07
N ALA A 27 -4.30 -25.28 16.07
CA ALA A 27 -2.93 -25.78 16.25
C ALA A 27 -1.97 -25.34 15.10
N PRO A 28 -1.59 -24.05 15.03
CA PRO A 28 -0.84 -23.48 13.90
C PRO A 28 0.52 -24.15 13.67
N ARG A 29 1.25 -24.44 14.76
CA ARG A 29 2.57 -25.08 14.71
C ARG A 29 2.51 -26.47 14.03
N LYS A 30 1.56 -27.31 14.45
CA LYS A 30 1.36 -28.67 13.91
C LYS A 30 0.97 -28.64 12.43
N ASN A 31 0.06 -27.74 12.06
CA ASN A 31 -0.40 -27.61 10.68
C ASN A 31 0.74 -27.19 9.75
N LEU A 32 1.56 -26.22 10.19
CA LEU A 32 2.70 -25.76 9.42
C LEU A 32 3.78 -26.84 9.29
N THR A 33 4.07 -27.58 10.36
CA THR A 33 4.98 -28.75 10.30
C THR A 33 4.50 -29.77 9.28
N ALA A 34 3.22 -30.16 9.32
CA ALA A 34 2.66 -31.15 8.39
C ALA A 34 2.74 -30.67 6.92
N TRP A 35 2.48 -29.37 6.69
CA TRP A 35 2.58 -28.78 5.36
C TRP A 35 4.02 -28.69 4.84
N LEU A 36 5.00 -28.41 5.70
CA LEU A 36 6.42 -28.41 5.32
C LEU A 36 6.96 -29.82 5.05
N THR A 37 6.43 -30.84 5.73
CA THR A 37 6.77 -32.25 5.46
C THR A 37 6.28 -32.70 4.07
N ALA A 38 5.11 -32.21 3.65
CA ALA A 38 4.55 -32.55 2.34
C ALA A 38 3.88 -31.32 1.71
N PRO A 39 4.67 -30.43 1.06
CA PRO A 39 4.12 -29.22 0.46
C PRO A 39 3.23 -29.57 -0.73
N ALA A 40 1.92 -29.36 -0.61
CA ALA A 40 0.96 -29.58 -1.71
C ALA A 40 0.97 -28.47 -2.78
N THR A 41 1.93 -27.54 -2.73
CA THR A 41 1.96 -26.39 -3.63
C THR A 41 2.63 -26.76 -4.96
N PRO A 42 2.06 -26.34 -6.11
CA PRO A 42 2.56 -26.71 -7.43
C PRO A 42 3.99 -26.22 -7.69
N THR A 43 4.43 -25.19 -6.97
CA THR A 43 5.76 -24.61 -7.10
C THR A 43 6.80 -25.17 -6.13
N MET A 44 6.40 -25.65 -4.94
CA MET A 44 7.36 -26.23 -3.97
C MET A 44 7.49 -27.75 -4.09
N ALA A 45 6.40 -28.46 -4.41
CA ALA A 45 6.40 -29.91 -4.55
C ALA A 45 7.52 -30.44 -5.47
N PRO A 46 7.74 -29.91 -6.69
CA PRO A 46 8.82 -30.39 -7.56
C PRO A 46 10.22 -30.03 -7.03
N VAL A 47 10.36 -28.92 -6.31
CA VAL A 47 11.66 -28.44 -5.79
C VAL A 47 12.15 -29.34 -4.66
N PHE A 48 11.29 -29.69 -3.72
CA PHE A 48 11.64 -30.53 -2.56
C PHE A 48 11.47 -32.03 -2.81
N ARG A 49 11.13 -32.45 -4.03
CA ARG A 49 10.95 -33.87 -4.38
C ARG A 49 12.23 -34.69 -4.22
N PHE A 50 13.36 -34.14 -4.66
CA PHE A 50 14.66 -34.83 -4.65
C PHE A 50 15.44 -34.59 -3.36
N HIS A 51 15.12 -33.50 -2.66
CA HIS A 51 15.76 -33.13 -1.41
C HIS A 51 14.68 -32.66 -0.42
N PRO A 52 14.00 -33.60 0.25
CA PRO A 52 12.97 -33.26 1.21
C PRO A 52 13.60 -32.56 2.43
N LEU A 53 12.84 -31.66 3.04
CA LEU A 53 13.26 -31.00 4.27
C LEU A 53 13.43 -32.02 5.39
N THR A 54 14.52 -31.90 6.13
CA THR A 54 14.78 -32.70 7.33
C THR A 54 13.91 -32.22 8.49
N SER A 55 13.69 -33.06 9.49
CA SER A 55 12.89 -32.69 10.66
C SER A 55 13.47 -31.51 11.45
N GLU A 56 14.80 -31.35 11.47
CA GLU A 56 15.49 -30.26 12.14
C GLU A 56 15.29 -28.92 11.40
N GLU A 57 15.38 -28.94 10.07
CA GLU A 57 15.09 -27.77 9.23
C GLU A 57 13.64 -27.35 9.38
N ILE A 58 12.69 -28.30 9.36
CA ILE A 58 11.27 -28.01 9.56
C ILE A 58 11.05 -27.36 10.92
N HIS A 59 11.67 -27.87 11.99
CA HIS A 59 11.53 -27.30 13.32
C HIS A 59 12.01 -25.84 13.37
N SER A 60 13.17 -25.58 12.77
CA SER A 60 13.78 -24.25 12.71
C SER A 60 12.94 -23.27 11.88
N LEU A 61 12.43 -23.71 10.73
CA LEU A 61 11.54 -22.92 9.89
C LEU A 61 10.22 -22.60 10.59
N VAL A 62 9.63 -23.57 11.28
CA VAL A 62 8.40 -23.35 12.05
C VAL A 62 8.61 -22.32 13.16
N ALA A 63 9.73 -22.39 13.88
CA ALA A 63 10.08 -21.40 14.90
C ALA A 63 10.28 -20.00 14.29
N PHE A 64 10.94 -19.91 13.12
CA PHE A 64 11.09 -18.66 12.39
C PHE A 64 9.74 -18.07 11.96
N PHE A 65 8.86 -18.88 11.37
CA PHE A 65 7.55 -18.43 10.93
C PHE A 65 6.66 -17.99 12.11
N GLU A 66 6.73 -18.69 13.23
CA GLU A 66 6.07 -18.29 14.48
C GLU A 66 6.59 -16.93 14.97
N HIS A 67 7.91 -16.74 15.02
CA HIS A 67 8.52 -15.47 15.41
C HIS A 67 8.13 -14.33 14.46
N SER A 68 8.15 -14.57 13.14
CA SER A 68 7.76 -13.57 12.14
C SER A 68 6.28 -13.16 12.25
N ALA A 69 5.40 -14.09 12.64
CA ALA A 69 3.99 -13.81 12.86
C ALA A 69 3.75 -13.01 14.14
N GLN A 70 4.52 -13.28 15.21
CA GLN A 70 4.48 -12.50 16.45
C GLN A 70 5.05 -11.09 16.27
N ALA A 71 6.07 -10.93 15.41
CA ALA A 71 6.62 -9.63 15.02
C ALA A 71 5.65 -8.79 14.15
N GLY A 72 4.43 -9.26 13.92
CA GLY A 72 3.39 -8.51 13.23
C GLY A 72 3.40 -8.66 11.71
N GLY A 73 4.17 -9.62 11.16
CA GLY A 73 4.23 -10.04 9.75
C GLY A 73 3.86 -8.95 8.74
N GLU A 74 4.87 -8.25 8.22
CA GLU A 74 4.82 -7.04 7.36
C GLU A 74 3.39 -6.70 6.93
N SER A 75 2.69 -5.96 7.80
CA SER A 75 1.31 -5.57 7.56
C SER A 75 1.28 -4.49 6.51
N ASP A 76 1.18 -4.91 5.25
CA ASP A 76 0.95 -4.04 4.10
C ASP A 76 -0.25 -3.10 4.33
N ALA A 77 -1.20 -3.52 5.19
CA ALA A 77 -2.35 -2.73 5.61
C ALA A 77 -2.00 -1.47 6.41
N SER A 78 -1.01 -1.54 7.32
CA SER A 78 -0.65 -0.38 8.17
C SER A 78 0.10 0.69 7.37
N GLY A 79 0.99 0.25 6.46
CA GLY A 79 1.66 1.16 5.53
C GLY A 79 0.68 1.79 4.54
N SER A 80 -0.25 0.99 3.99
CA SER A 80 -1.24 1.45 3.01
C SER A 80 -2.21 2.49 3.59
N LEU A 81 -2.68 2.31 4.84
CA LEU A 81 -3.59 3.27 5.46
C LEU A 81 -2.90 4.60 5.77
N ALA A 82 -1.67 4.56 6.28
CA ALA A 82 -0.89 5.77 6.54
C ALA A 82 -0.62 6.56 5.25
N TYR A 83 -0.26 5.87 4.17
CA TYR A 83 -0.09 6.48 2.84
C TYR A 83 -1.38 7.06 2.28
N LEU A 84 -2.52 6.36 2.45
CA LEU A 84 -3.83 6.85 2.03
C LEU A 84 -4.19 8.13 2.78
N LEU A 85 -4.07 8.14 4.11
CA LEU A 85 -4.36 9.31 4.94
C LEU A 85 -3.47 10.50 4.58
N LEU A 86 -2.17 10.25 4.38
CA LEU A 86 -1.23 11.29 3.98
C LEU A 86 -1.58 11.84 2.59
N GLY A 87 -1.95 10.97 1.64
CA GLY A 87 -2.44 11.35 0.32
C GLY A 87 -3.70 12.22 0.39
N VAL A 88 -4.66 11.88 1.25
CA VAL A 88 -5.88 12.67 1.46
C VAL A 88 -5.57 14.04 2.05
N ILE A 89 -4.67 14.14 3.03
CA ILE A 89 -4.26 15.42 3.62
C ILE A 89 -3.63 16.32 2.55
N VAL A 90 -2.72 15.76 1.74
CA VAL A 90 -2.07 16.49 0.65
C VAL A 90 -3.09 16.94 -0.40
N ALA A 91 -4.04 16.08 -0.78
CA ALA A 91 -5.06 16.41 -1.76
C ALA A 91 -5.96 17.56 -1.29
N VAL A 92 -6.48 17.47 -0.05
CA VAL A 92 -7.33 18.50 0.55
C VAL A 92 -6.57 19.81 0.74
N GLY A 93 -5.34 19.74 1.26
CA GLY A 93 -4.48 20.91 1.45
C GLY A 93 -4.12 21.59 0.12
N GLY A 94 -3.82 20.81 -0.92
CA GLY A 94 -3.52 21.30 -2.25
C GLY A 94 -4.72 22.00 -2.91
N LEU A 95 -5.91 21.40 -2.84
CA LEU A 95 -7.13 22.03 -3.36
C LEU A 95 -7.47 23.33 -2.62
N ALA A 96 -7.38 23.33 -1.29
CA ALA A 96 -7.67 24.51 -0.47
C ALA A 96 -6.66 25.64 -0.75
N GLY A 97 -5.37 25.31 -0.86
CA GLY A 97 -4.33 26.27 -1.23
C GLY A 97 -4.56 26.87 -2.61
N MET A 98 -4.90 26.04 -3.60
CA MET A 98 -5.21 26.49 -4.95
C MET A 98 -6.45 27.40 -4.99
N ASP A 99 -7.53 27.04 -4.29
CA ASP A 99 -8.74 27.89 -4.20
C ASP A 99 -8.42 29.24 -3.54
N ALA A 100 -7.62 29.27 -2.47
CA ALA A 100 -7.22 30.50 -1.79
C ALA A 100 -6.40 31.44 -2.70
N ILE A 101 -5.42 30.90 -3.42
CA ILE A 101 -4.57 31.66 -4.35
C ILE A 101 -5.41 32.24 -5.50
N TRP A 102 -6.30 31.43 -6.09
CA TRP A 102 -7.15 31.89 -7.20
C TRP A 102 -8.27 32.83 -6.77
N ARG A 103 -8.82 32.69 -5.55
CA ARG A 103 -9.84 33.60 -5.01
C ARG A 103 -9.34 35.04 -4.90
N ASN A 104 -8.10 35.25 -4.48
CA ASN A 104 -7.52 36.60 -4.41
C ASN A 104 -7.33 37.21 -5.81
N ARG A 105 -6.94 36.40 -6.81
CA ARG A 105 -6.82 36.85 -8.20
C ARG A 105 -8.16 37.24 -8.82
N LEU A 106 -9.24 36.48 -8.56
CA LEU A 106 -10.56 36.79 -9.13
C LEU A 106 -11.23 37.99 -8.46
N ARG A 107 -10.96 38.24 -7.18
CA ARG A 107 -11.49 39.43 -6.47
C ARG A 107 -10.86 40.74 -6.93
N SER A 108 -9.60 40.74 -7.36
CA SER A 108 -8.97 41.96 -7.90
C SER A 108 -9.63 42.39 -9.22
N VAL A 109 -9.92 41.44 -10.11
CA VAL A 109 -10.61 41.69 -11.37
C VAL A 109 -12.05 42.18 -11.13
N ARG A 110 -12.78 41.58 -10.19
CA ARG A 110 -14.13 42.06 -9.83
C ARG A 110 -14.15 43.48 -9.30
N ARG A 111 -13.17 43.87 -8.48
CA ARG A 111 -13.07 45.27 -8.00
C ARG A 111 -12.81 46.24 -9.14
N ALA A 112 -11.96 45.88 -10.10
CA ALA A 112 -11.69 46.72 -11.27
C ALA A 112 -12.96 46.93 -12.13
N LEU A 113 -13.75 45.87 -12.36
CA LEU A 113 -15.00 45.95 -13.12
C LEU A 113 -16.09 46.74 -12.39
N VAL A 114 -16.22 46.58 -11.07
CA VAL A 114 -17.20 47.33 -10.26
C VAL A 114 -16.82 48.80 -10.14
N LEU A 115 -15.52 49.14 -10.09
CA LEU A 115 -15.07 50.53 -10.13
C LEU A 115 -15.34 51.18 -11.50
N LEU A 116 -15.16 50.43 -12.60
CA LEU A 116 -15.51 50.90 -13.94
C LEU A 116 -17.02 51.14 -14.11
N SER A 117 -17.86 50.26 -13.57
CA SER A 117 -19.32 50.40 -13.69
C SER A 117 -19.91 51.51 -12.81
N ARG A 118 -19.16 51.96 -11.79
CA ARG A 118 -19.59 53.02 -10.86
C ARG A 118 -19.24 54.42 -11.34
N ASN A 119 -18.43 54.55 -12.40
CA ASN A 119 -18.08 55.82 -13.01
C ASN A 119 -18.67 55.91 -14.43
N PRO A 120 -19.96 56.24 -14.59
CA PRO A 120 -20.46 56.64 -15.90
C PRO A 120 -19.69 57.90 -16.30
N ALA A 121 -19.04 57.84 -17.47
CA ALA A 121 -18.27 58.94 -18.02
C ALA A 121 -19.07 60.27 -17.95
N PRO A 122 -18.43 61.40 -17.60
CA PRO A 122 -19.12 62.69 -17.66
C PRO A 122 -19.56 62.92 -19.10
N SER A 123 -20.87 62.96 -19.33
CA SER A 123 -21.46 63.51 -20.53
C SER A 123 -21.16 65.01 -20.54
N GLY A 124 -19.96 65.35 -21.01
CA GLY A 124 -19.60 66.70 -21.43
C GLY A 124 -20.08 66.89 -22.86
N GLU A 125 -21.11 67.71 -23.00
CA GLU A 125 -21.61 68.28 -24.26
C GLU A 125 -20.52 69.07 -25.01
N PRO A 126 -20.83 69.43 -26.26
CA PRO A 126 -21.07 70.85 -26.53
C PRO A 126 -22.50 71.17 -26.99
#